data_AF-A0A7I8EV46-F1
#
_entry.id   AF-A0A7I8EV46-F1
#
_cell.length_a   1.000
_cell.length_b   1.000
_cell.length_c   1.000
_cell.angle_alpha   90.00
_cell.angle_beta   90.00
_cell.angle_gamma   90.00
#
_symmetry.space_group_name_H-M   'P 1'
#
loop_
_entity.id
_entity.type
_entity.pdbx_description
1 polymer ?
#
loop_
_entity_poly.entity_id
_entity_poly.type
_entity_poly.pdbx_seq_one_letter_code
_entity_poly.pdbx_strand_id
1 'polypeptide(L)'
;MNVLKSKGLPIGETFTYNETNDLNHLLGRPGQYISKSVWKDTRVHAQDTNTGANIAVSDGGSIEVCANATDAQKRFKYIQAISTSGAAMFAEYEYISGPAILRVSSQLTPTQAKEYEDAFKQSVQ
;
A
#
# COMPACT_ATOMS: atom_id res chain seq x y z
N MET A 1 3.38 -5.57 7.57
CA MET A 1 3.23 -4.43 8.51
C MET A 1 4.26 -4.43 9.64
N ASN A 2 4.44 -5.54 10.37
CA ASN A 2 5.36 -5.59 11.52
C ASN A 2 6.81 -5.19 11.21
N VAL A 3 7.33 -5.57 10.03
CA VAL A 3 8.69 -5.17 9.62
C VAL A 3 8.80 -3.67 9.34
N LEU A 4 7.77 -3.04 8.77
CA LEU A 4 7.79 -1.58 8.59
C LEU A 4 7.77 -0.85 9.93
N LYS A 5 6.94 -1.31 10.88
CA LYS A 5 6.87 -0.75 12.23
C LYS A 5 8.19 -0.93 12.99
N SER A 6 8.85 -2.09 12.87
CA SER A 6 10.12 -2.34 13.57
C SER A 6 11.29 -1.51 13.04
N LYS A 7 11.18 -0.94 11.84
CA LYS A 7 12.15 0.00 11.26
C LYS A 7 11.96 1.45 11.71
N GLY A 8 11.00 1.73 12.61
CA GLY A 8 10.76 3.07 13.13
C GLY A 8 10.10 4.00 12.13
N LEU A 9 9.47 3.46 11.07
CA LEU A 9 8.73 4.26 10.11
C LEU A 9 7.51 4.93 10.80
N PRO A 10 7.12 6.15 10.39
CA PRO A 10 6.08 6.95 11.04
C PRO A 10 4.66 6.45 10.74
N ILE A 11 4.40 5.20 11.12
CA ILE A 11 3.14 4.50 10.93
C ILE A 11 2.22 4.80 12.12
N GLY A 12 1.14 5.53 11.85
CA GLY A 12 0.05 5.79 12.78
C GLY A 12 -1.00 4.68 12.79
N GLU A 13 -2.27 5.07 12.68
CA GLU A 13 -3.39 4.13 12.61
C GLU A 13 -3.21 3.16 11.43
N THR A 14 -3.56 1.90 11.65
CA THR A 14 -3.49 0.84 10.64
C THR A 14 -4.80 0.09 10.57
N PHE A 15 -5.19 -0.35 9.38
CA PHE A 15 -6.34 -1.23 9.20
C PHE A 15 -5.99 -2.40 8.30
N THR A 16 -6.44 -3.59 8.66
CA THR A 16 -6.28 -4.81 7.85
C THR A 16 -7.65 -5.29 7.41
N TYR A 17 -7.77 -5.52 6.11
CA TYR A 17 -9.03 -5.90 5.50
C TYR A 17 -9.29 -7.41 5.64
N ASN A 18 -10.57 -7.76 5.60
CA ASN A 18 -11.09 -9.10 5.40
C ASN A 18 -12.04 -9.09 4.18
N GLU A 19 -12.52 -10.26 3.78
CA GLU A 19 -13.32 -10.42 2.57
C GLU A 19 -14.60 -9.55 2.55
N THR A 20 -15.14 -9.20 3.72
CA THR A 20 -16.41 -8.45 3.83
C THR A 20 -16.22 -6.94 3.88
N ASN A 21 -15.03 -6.45 4.23
CA ASN A 21 -14.77 -5.02 4.40
C ASN A 21 -13.75 -4.44 3.39
N ASP A 22 -13.16 -5.26 2.52
CA ASP A 22 -12.34 -4.76 1.40
C ASP A 22 -13.20 -3.96 0.42
N LEU A 23 -12.97 -2.65 0.36
CA LEU A 23 -13.75 -1.72 -0.47
C LEU A 23 -13.63 -2.00 -1.97
N ASN A 24 -12.55 -2.64 -2.42
CA ASN A 24 -12.41 -3.06 -3.81
C ASN A 24 -13.12 -4.40 -4.09
N HIS A 25 -13.51 -5.12 -3.03
CA HIS A 25 -14.06 -6.47 -3.08
C HIS A 25 -13.17 -7.45 -3.85
N LEU A 26 -11.84 -7.35 -3.76
CA LEU A 26 -10.90 -8.24 -4.48
C LEU A 26 -10.23 -9.26 -3.56
N LEU A 27 -10.22 -9.01 -2.24
CA LEU A 27 -9.56 -9.88 -1.27
C LEU A 27 -10.07 -11.33 -1.38
N GLY A 28 -9.14 -12.27 -1.57
CA GLY A 28 -9.43 -13.70 -1.68
C GLY A 28 -9.95 -14.17 -3.05
N ARG A 29 -10.16 -13.25 -4.02
CA ARG A 29 -10.60 -13.64 -5.36
C ARG A 29 -9.45 -14.25 -6.18
N PRO A 30 -9.74 -15.20 -7.09
CA PRO A 30 -8.72 -15.80 -7.95
C PRO A 30 -7.89 -14.74 -8.71
N GLY A 31 -6.56 -14.86 -8.64
CA GLY A 31 -5.61 -13.96 -9.30
C GLY A 31 -5.51 -12.56 -8.69
N GLN A 32 -6.08 -12.31 -7.50
CA GLN A 32 -6.00 -11.04 -6.78
C GLN A 32 -5.14 -11.17 -5.51
N TYR A 33 -5.20 -10.16 -4.62
CA TYR A 33 -4.54 -10.20 -3.33
C TYR A 33 -5.29 -11.07 -2.32
N ILE A 34 -4.54 -11.78 -1.49
CA ILE A 34 -5.00 -12.62 -0.37
C ILE A 34 -4.85 -11.94 0.99
N SER A 35 -4.15 -10.81 1.04
CA SER A 35 -4.04 -9.95 2.22
C SER A 35 -3.90 -8.49 1.78
N LYS A 36 -4.50 -7.57 2.54
CA LYS A 36 -4.36 -6.13 2.34
C LYS A 36 -4.39 -5.41 3.69
N SER A 37 -3.47 -4.47 3.86
CA SER A 37 -3.46 -3.55 5.00
C SER A 37 -3.11 -2.14 4.54
N VAL A 38 -3.65 -1.15 5.24
CA VAL A 38 -3.40 0.27 5.03
C VAL A 38 -2.89 0.91 6.31
N TRP A 39 -2.23 2.06 6.18
CA TRP A 39 -1.82 2.87 7.31
C TRP A 39 -1.86 4.36 7.00
N LYS A 40 -1.98 5.16 8.07
CA LYS A 40 -1.69 6.59 8.05
C LYS A 40 -0.20 6.82 8.30
N ASP A 41 0.46 7.63 7.48
CA ASP A 41 1.80 8.15 7.80
C ASP A 41 1.64 9.45 8.59
N THR A 42 2.27 9.56 9.76
CA THR A 42 2.07 10.73 10.65
C THR A 42 2.64 12.04 10.08
N ARG A 43 3.40 11.97 8.99
CA ARG A 43 3.93 13.12 8.22
C ARG A 43 2.95 13.58 7.14
N VAL A 44 1.96 12.76 6.80
CA VAL A 44 0.88 13.11 5.88
C VAL A 44 -0.14 13.94 6.67
N HIS A 45 -0.04 15.25 6.55
CA HIS A 45 -0.94 16.21 7.18
C HIS A 45 -2.11 16.57 6.26
N ALA A 46 -2.80 15.55 5.76
CA ALA A 46 -4.11 15.79 5.17
C ALA A 46 -5.10 16.07 6.30
N GLN A 47 -6.09 16.94 6.07
CA GLN A 47 -7.27 17.18 6.94
C GLN A 47 -8.18 15.93 7.03
N ASP A 48 -7.61 14.73 6.89
CA ASP A 48 -8.32 13.54 6.53
C ASP A 48 -8.77 12.77 7.78
N THR A 49 -10.08 12.76 7.96
CA THR A 49 -10.80 12.06 9.03
C THR A 49 -10.95 10.57 8.76
N ASN A 50 -10.34 10.04 7.69
CA ASN A 50 -10.37 8.61 7.40
C ASN A 50 -9.79 7.78 8.55
N THR A 51 -10.54 6.75 8.94
CA THR A 51 -10.23 5.76 9.97
C THR A 51 -10.72 4.38 9.53
N GLY A 52 -10.15 3.32 10.10
CA GLY A 52 -10.58 1.95 9.80
C GLY A 52 -10.50 1.61 8.31
N ALA A 53 -11.57 1.01 7.76
CA ALA A 53 -11.62 0.57 6.36
C ALA A 53 -11.51 1.73 5.34
N ASN A 54 -11.78 2.97 5.77
CA ASN A 54 -11.75 4.14 4.92
C ASN A 54 -10.34 4.75 4.78
N ILE A 55 -9.35 4.29 5.55
CA ILE A 55 -7.95 4.73 5.35
C ILE A 55 -7.55 4.41 3.91
N ALA A 56 -7.17 5.44 3.17
CA ALA A 56 -6.78 5.36 1.78
C ALA A 56 -5.24 5.35 1.64
N VAL A 57 -4.75 5.03 0.44
CA VAL A 57 -3.29 5.09 0.17
C VAL A 57 -2.76 6.51 0.32
N SER A 58 -3.57 7.52 -0.01
CA SER A 58 -3.24 8.93 0.17
C SER A 58 -2.96 9.33 1.61
N ASP A 59 -3.51 8.61 2.61
CA ASP A 59 -3.27 8.85 4.04
C ASP A 59 -1.88 8.39 4.51
N GLY A 60 -1.19 7.55 3.73
CA GLY A 60 0.12 7.02 4.08
C GLY A 60 0.55 5.92 3.13
N GLY A 61 -0.18 4.81 3.13
CA GLY A 61 0.08 3.75 2.16
C GLY A 61 -0.72 2.47 2.35
N SER A 62 -0.40 1.49 1.51
CA SER A 62 -0.99 0.15 1.46
C SER A 62 0.06 -0.93 1.20
N ILE A 63 -0.14 -2.11 1.79
CA ILE A 63 0.52 -3.35 1.37
C ILE A 63 -0.57 -4.32 0.89
N GLU A 64 -0.41 -4.82 -0.33
CA GLU A 64 -1.20 -5.91 -0.91
C GLU A 64 -0.30 -7.14 -1.08
N VAL A 65 -0.74 -8.32 -0.65
CA VAL A 65 0.00 -9.58 -0.84
C VAL A 65 -0.84 -10.51 -1.69
N CYS A 66 -0.31 -10.98 -2.80
CA CYS A 66 -0.92 -11.95 -3.69
C CYS A 66 -0.47 -13.38 -3.37
N ALA A 67 -1.12 -14.36 -3.98
CA ALA A 67 -0.77 -15.77 -3.78
C ALA A 67 0.66 -16.11 -4.29
N ASN A 68 1.13 -15.40 -5.32
CA ASN A 68 2.43 -15.61 -5.93
C ASN A 68 2.93 -14.34 -6.63
N ALA A 69 4.20 -14.36 -7.07
CA ALA A 69 4.83 -13.24 -7.76
C ALA A 69 4.18 -12.90 -9.12
N THR A 70 3.66 -13.88 -9.85
CA THR A 70 3.01 -13.63 -11.15
C THR A 70 1.72 -12.84 -10.98
N ASP A 71 0.90 -13.18 -9.98
CA ASP A 71 -0.33 -12.44 -9.68
C ASP A 71 -0.02 -11.04 -9.13
N ALA A 72 1.01 -10.92 -8.29
CA ALA A 72 1.50 -9.61 -7.84
C ALA A 72 1.96 -8.75 -9.02
N GLN A 73 2.69 -9.29 -10.00
CA GLN A 73 3.10 -8.54 -11.19
C GLN A 73 1.93 -8.06 -12.04
N LYS A 74 0.88 -8.87 -12.20
CA LYS A 74 -0.34 -8.46 -12.92
C LYS A 74 -1.05 -7.32 -12.18
N ARG A 75 -1.21 -7.47 -10.87
CA ARG A 75 -1.83 -6.44 -10.01
C ARG A 75 -1.03 -5.14 -10.01
N PHE A 76 0.29 -5.23 -9.93
CA PHE A 76 1.21 -4.09 -9.97
C PHE A 76 1.10 -3.31 -11.28
N LYS A 77 1.08 -4.00 -12.43
CA LYS A 77 0.88 -3.35 -13.74
C LYS A 77 -0.46 -2.61 -13.84
N TYR A 78 -1.52 -3.19 -13.27
CA TYR A 78 -2.83 -2.55 -13.22
C TYR A 78 -2.79 -1.26 -12.39
N ILE A 79 -2.15 -1.29 -11.23
CA ILE A 79 -2.00 -0.11 -10.36
C ILE A 79 -1.19 0.98 -11.09
N GLN A 80 -0.03 0.63 -11.66
CA GLN A 80 0.80 1.60 -12.40
C GLN A 80 0.03 2.30 -13.52
N ALA A 81 -0.77 1.55 -14.29
CA ALA A 81 -1.56 2.12 -15.38
C ALA A 81 -2.55 3.19 -14.89
N ILE A 82 -3.09 3.02 -13.68
CA ILE A 82 -3.99 4.00 -13.05
C ILE A 82 -3.19 5.21 -12.55
N SER A 83 -2.08 4.99 -11.86
CA SER A 83 -1.27 6.08 -11.30
C SER A 83 -0.63 6.95 -12.37
N THR A 84 -0.33 6.38 -13.55
CA THR A 84 0.20 7.11 -14.70
C THR A 84 -0.88 7.64 -15.65
N SER A 85 -2.16 7.52 -15.29
CA SER A 85 -3.29 7.98 -16.14
C SER A 85 -3.35 9.50 -16.33
N GLY A 86 -2.53 10.27 -15.60
CA GLY A 86 -2.48 11.73 -15.66
C GLY A 86 -3.38 12.44 -14.63
N ALA A 87 -4.19 11.69 -13.87
CA ALA A 87 -4.99 12.25 -12.79
C ALA A 87 -4.20 12.28 -11.47
N ALA A 88 -3.89 13.48 -10.99
CA ALA A 88 -3.05 13.70 -9.80
C ALA A 88 -3.58 12.99 -8.53
N MET A 89 -4.90 12.81 -8.42
CA MET A 89 -5.54 12.11 -7.29
C MET A 89 -5.18 10.61 -7.19
N PHE A 90 -4.65 10.02 -8.26
CA PHE A 90 -4.19 8.62 -8.28
C PHE A 90 -2.66 8.50 -8.24
N ALA A 91 -1.93 9.61 -8.15
CA ALA A 91 -0.47 9.55 -8.08
C ALA A 91 -0.03 8.87 -6.78
N GLU A 92 0.84 7.86 -6.89
CA GLU A 92 1.37 7.07 -5.78
C GLU A 92 2.80 6.64 -6.11
N TYR A 93 3.60 6.36 -5.07
CA TYR A 93 4.84 5.59 -5.26
C TYR A 93 4.52 4.10 -5.10
N GLU A 94 5.07 3.28 -5.98
CA GLU A 94 4.70 1.87 -6.07
C GLU A 94 5.95 1.00 -6.18
N TYR A 95 5.99 -0.05 -5.36
CA TYR A 95 7.09 -1.00 -5.31
C TYR A 95 6.55 -2.42 -5.24
N ILE A 96 7.29 -3.38 -5.78
CA ILE A 96 6.96 -4.82 -5.74
C ILE A 96 8.17 -5.61 -5.24
N SER A 97 7.92 -6.61 -4.40
CA SER A 97 8.91 -7.56 -3.93
C SER A 97 8.27 -8.93 -3.77
N GLY A 98 8.67 -9.90 -4.60
CA GLY A 98 8.06 -11.22 -4.64
C GLY A 98 6.54 -11.14 -4.84
N PRO A 99 5.72 -11.74 -3.95
CA PRO A 99 4.26 -11.70 -4.02
C PRO A 99 3.63 -10.44 -3.42
N ALA A 100 4.43 -9.50 -2.89
CA ALA A 100 3.93 -8.33 -2.17
C ALA A 100 4.09 -7.05 -3.00
N ILE A 101 3.15 -6.14 -2.84
CA ILE A 101 3.12 -4.81 -3.46
C ILE A 101 3.01 -3.78 -2.33
N LEU A 102 3.86 -2.78 -2.39
CA LEU A 102 3.84 -1.60 -1.52
C LEU A 102 3.37 -0.41 -2.34
N ARG A 103 2.38 0.31 -1.83
CA ARG A 103 1.91 1.60 -2.35
C ARG A 103 2.09 2.65 -1.27
N VAL A 104 2.60 3.82 -1.63
CA VAL A 104 2.91 4.91 -0.70
C VAL A 104 2.34 6.21 -1.25
N SER A 105 1.74 7.01 -0.37
CA SER A 105 1.14 8.30 -0.71
C SER A 105 2.13 9.19 -1.49
N SER A 106 1.66 9.82 -2.57
CA SER A 106 2.42 10.86 -3.29
C SER A 106 2.54 12.17 -2.52
N GLN A 107 1.85 12.32 -1.38
CA GLN A 107 2.05 13.46 -0.48
C GLN A 107 3.38 13.38 0.27
N LEU A 108 3.97 12.19 0.37
CA LEU A 108 5.31 12.03 0.91
C LEU A 108 6.35 12.42 -0.14
N THR A 109 7.48 12.92 0.32
CA THR A 109 8.62 13.21 -0.57
C THR A 109 9.23 11.90 -1.11
N PRO A 110 9.96 11.94 -2.24
CA PRO A 110 10.66 10.75 -2.75
C PRO A 110 11.60 10.11 -1.72
N THR A 111 12.28 10.92 -0.90
CA THR A 111 13.16 10.43 0.17
C THR A 111 12.36 9.66 1.23
N GLN A 112 11.20 10.15 1.63
CA GLN A 112 10.34 9.48 2.62
C GLN A 112 9.73 8.20 2.04
N ALA A 113 9.32 8.19 0.77
CA ALA A 113 8.84 6.99 0.09
C ALA A 113 9.95 5.93 -0.02
N LYS A 114 11.20 6.36 -0.23
CA LYS A 114 12.36 5.48 -0.30
C LYS A 114 12.61 4.73 1.02
N GLU A 115 12.38 5.35 2.17
CA GLU A 115 12.48 4.69 3.48
C GLU A 115 11.51 3.48 3.59
N TYR A 116 10.29 3.64 3.07
CA TYR A 116 9.32 2.54 3.00
C TYR A 116 9.77 1.44 2.03
N GLU A 117 10.27 1.81 0.85
CA GLU A 117 10.79 0.85 -0.13
C GLU A 117 11.91 -0.01 0.48
N ASP A 118 12.86 0.62 1.17
CA ASP A 118 14.01 -0.08 1.74
C ASP A 118 13.59 -1.04 2.86
N ALA A 119 12.71 -0.60 3.76
CA ALA A 119 12.15 -1.46 4.79
C ALA A 119 11.31 -2.60 4.20
N PHE A 120 10.56 -2.33 3.14
CA PHE A 120 9.74 -3.32 2.45
C PHE A 120 10.58 -4.41 1.76
N LYS A 121 11.63 -4.02 1.04
CA LYS A 121 12.53 -4.99 0.38
C LYS A 121 13.25 -5.89 1.38
N GLN A 122 13.60 -5.38 2.55
CA GLN A 122 14.19 -6.17 3.64
C GLN A 122 13.21 -7.15 4.30
N SER A 123 11.90 -6.97 4.12
CA SER A 123 10.86 -7.80 4.75
C SER A 123 10.53 -9.09 3.97
N VAL A 124 11.07 -9.23 2.75
CA VAL A 124 10.78 -10.32 1.80
C VAL A 124 12.06 -11.08 1.41
N GLN A 125 13.15 -10.89 2.16
CA GLN A 125 14.39 -11.69 2.06
C GLN A 125 14.36 -12.91 2.97
#